data_AF-A0A955Q332-F1
#
_entry.id   AF-A0A955Q332-F1
#
_cell.length_a   1.000
_cell.length_b   1.000
_cell.length_c   1.000
_cell.angle_alpha   90.00
_cell.angle_beta   90.00
_cell.angle_gamma   90.00
#
_symmetry.space_group_name_H-M   'P 1'
#
loop_
_entity.id
_entity.type
_entity.pdbx_description
1 polymer ?
#
loop_
_entity_poly.entity_id
_entity_poly.type
_entity_poly.pdbx_seq_one_letter_code
_entity_poly.pdbx_strand_id
1 'polypeptide(L)' 'MLGTDPEKHDYMPPRTSVPPQRGMTKEVFGCPWFRVHEEGWNGLSDSDRQPFYRIESSDGVLVLAMTRNEEIILVRQF' A
#
# COMPACT_ATOMS: atom_id res chain seq x y z
N MET A 1 5.49 50.58 4.64
CA MET A 1 4.63 50.15 3.52
C MET A 1 4.63 48.64 3.52
N LEU A 2 3.45 48.04 3.68
CA LEU A 2 3.26 46.59 3.60
C LEU A 2 3.42 46.14 2.14
N GLY A 3 4.24 45.11 1.92
CA GLY A 3 4.22 44.30 0.71
C GLY A 3 3.91 42.87 1.11
N THR A 4 2.63 42.52 1.16
CA THR A 4 2.17 41.14 1.27
C THR A 4 2.41 40.44 -0.06
N ASP A 5 3.32 39.48 -0.08
CA ASP A 5 3.55 38.57 -1.20
C ASP A 5 2.29 37.70 -1.39
N PRO A 6 1.56 37.81 -2.50
CA PRO A 6 0.39 36.99 -2.74
C PRO A 6 0.84 35.61 -3.27
N GLU A 7 0.18 34.56 -2.80
CA GLU A 7 0.16 33.23 -3.42
C GLU A 7 1.36 32.29 -3.17
N LYS A 8 1.51 31.84 -1.92
CA LYS A 8 1.84 30.41 -1.70
C LYS A 8 0.60 29.58 -2.03
N HIS A 9 0.38 29.31 -3.31
CA HIS A 9 -0.50 28.22 -3.71
C HIS A 9 0.17 26.93 -3.28
N ASP A 10 -0.42 26.25 -2.30
CA ASP A 10 -0.12 24.86 -1.98
C ASP A 10 -0.21 24.06 -3.28
N TYR A 11 0.95 23.69 -3.82
CA TYR A 11 1.05 22.86 -5.01
C TYR A 11 0.56 21.46 -4.63
N MET A 12 -0.76 21.28 -4.53
CA MET A 12 -1.35 19.96 -4.58
C MET A 12 -1.17 19.47 -6.01
N PRO A 13 -0.37 18.42 -6.27
CA PRO A 13 -0.34 17.83 -7.58
C PRO A 13 -1.79 17.45 -7.94
N PRO A 14 -2.20 17.64 -9.20
CA PRO A 14 -3.54 17.28 -9.63
C PRO A 14 -3.82 15.85 -9.19
N ARG A 15 -4.96 15.62 -8.51
CA ARG A 15 -5.43 14.27 -8.20
C ARG A 15 -5.46 13.51 -9.51
N THR A 16 -4.47 12.65 -9.74
CA THR A 16 -4.42 11.80 -10.92
C THR A 16 -5.68 10.96 -10.89
N SER A 17 -6.59 11.20 -11.83
CA SER A 17 -7.86 10.48 -11.99
C SER A 17 -7.66 9.04 -12.50
N VAL A 18 -6.41 8.64 -12.73
CA VAL A 18 -6.04 7.29 -13.12
C VAL A 18 -5.82 6.50 -11.83
N PRO A 19 -6.70 5.54 -11.48
CA PRO A 19 -6.40 4.61 -10.41
C PRO A 19 -5.04 3.97 -10.70
N PRO A 20 -4.17 3.74 -9.69
CA PRO A 20 -2.92 3.04 -9.91
C PRO A 20 -3.23 1.75 -10.68
N GLN A 21 -2.67 1.62 -11.88
CA GLN A 21 -2.88 0.42 -12.68
C GLN A 21 -2.21 -0.71 -11.91
N ARG A 22 -2.98 -1.73 -11.50
CA ARG A 22 -2.43 -2.89 -10.79
C ARG A 22 -1.29 -3.47 -11.63
N GLY A 23 -0.11 -3.59 -11.01
CA GLY A 23 1.01 -4.33 -11.57
C GLY A 23 0.70 -5.81 -11.73
N MET A 24 1.69 -6.57 -12.22
CA MET A 24 1.62 -8.02 -12.15
C MET A 24 1.39 -8.44 -10.69
N THR A 25 0.33 -9.22 -10.47
CA THR A 25 0.01 -9.85 -9.19
C THR A 25 0.54 -11.28 -9.23
N LYS A 26 1.36 -11.65 -8.24
CA LYS A 26 1.89 -13.01 -8.09
C LYS A 26 1.43 -13.57 -6.75
N GLU A 27 0.73 -14.70 -6.76
CA GLU A 27 0.48 -15.42 -5.52
C GLU A 27 1.78 -16.00 -4.97
N VAL A 28 2.08 -15.71 -3.70
CA VAL A 28 3.30 -16.19 -3.01
C VAL A 28 2.98 -17.14 -1.87
N PHE A 29 1.72 -17.20 -1.42
CA PHE A 29 1.24 -18.15 -0.43
C PHE A 29 -0.27 -18.36 -0.59
N GLY A 30 -0.73 -19.59 -0.38
CA GLY A 30 -2.15 -19.91 -0.42
C GLY A 30 -2.51 -21.00 0.59
N CYS A 31 -3.65 -20.83 1.25
CA CYS A 31 -4.29 -21.83 2.09
C CYS A 31 -5.81 -21.75 1.92
N PRO A 32 -6.59 -22.69 2.51
CA PRO A 32 -8.05 -22.66 2.40
C PRO A 32 -8.74 -21.39 2.92
N TRP A 33 -8.05 -20.58 3.73
CA TRP A 33 -8.61 -19.41 4.43
C TRP A 33 -8.21 -18.07 3.82
N PHE A 34 -7.02 -17.98 3.23
CA PHE A 34 -6.51 -16.76 2.61
C PHE A 34 -5.41 -17.04 1.58
N ARG A 35 -5.16 -16.04 0.75
CA ARG A 35 -4.06 -15.99 -0.21
C ARG A 35 -3.23 -14.74 0.03
N VAL A 36 -1.93 -14.83 -0.20
CA VAL A 36 -1.00 -13.69 -0.17
C VAL A 36 -0.51 -13.45 -1.58
N HIS A 37 -0.69 -12.23 -2.05
CA HIS A 37 -0.23 -11.76 -3.34
C HIS A 37 0.88 -10.74 -3.16
N GLU A 38 1.98 -10.94 -3.85
CA GLU A 38 2.98 -9.92 -4.10
C GLU A 38 2.50 -9.07 -5.28
N GLU A 39 2.39 -7.76 -5.07
CA GLU A 39 1.95 -6.80 -6.09
C GLU A 39 3.05 -5.75 -6.32
N GLY A 40 3.28 -5.44 -7.60
CA GLY A 40 4.13 -4.32 -8.01
C GLY A 40 3.32 -3.03 -8.16
N TRP A 41 3.90 -1.90 -7.76
CA TRP A 41 3.31 -0.58 -7.99
C TRP A 41 3.70 -0.05 -9.38
N ASN A 42 2.76 -0.01 -10.33
CA ASN A 42 2.98 0.66 -11.61
C ASN A 42 2.80 2.18 -11.41
N GLY A 43 3.91 2.90 -11.27
CA GLY A 43 3.89 4.35 -11.03
C GLY A 43 5.15 4.87 -10.34
N LEU A 44 5.97 3.97 -9.80
CA LEU A 44 7.29 4.26 -9.27
C LEU A 44 8.36 3.85 -10.28
N SER A 45 9.49 4.58 -10.28
CA SER A 45 10.67 4.25 -11.08
C SER A 45 11.16 2.83 -10.74
N ASP A 46 11.86 2.15 -11.66
CA ASP A 46 12.33 0.77 -11.41
C ASP A 46 13.24 0.66 -10.16
N SER A 47 13.88 1.75 -9.75
CA SER A 47 14.69 1.84 -8.52
C SER A 47 13.87 1.96 -7.23
N ASP A 48 12.58 2.31 -7.33
CA ASP A 48 11.67 2.53 -6.19
C ASP A 48 10.62 1.42 -6.05
N ARG A 49 10.74 0.35 -6.84
CA ARG A 49 9.83 -0.81 -6.78
C ARG A 49 10.12 -1.67 -5.55
N GLN A 50 9.61 -1.25 -4.40
CA GLN A 50 9.40 -2.18 -3.30
C GLN A 50 8.10 -2.96 -3.53
N PRO A 51 8.15 -4.31 -3.52
CA PRO A 51 6.94 -5.11 -3.58
C PRO A 51 6.12 -4.90 -2.31
N PHE A 52 4.79 -4.84 -2.45
CA PHE A 52 3.88 -4.88 -1.31
C PHE A 52 3.09 -6.18 -1.33
N TYR A 53 2.75 -6.67 -0.13
CA TYR A 53 2.02 -7.92 0.04
C TYR A 53 0.56 -7.61 0.38
N ARG A 54 -0.36 -8.09 -0.46
CA ARG A 54 -1.81 -8.00 -0.25
C ARG A 54 -2.33 -9.36 0.19
N ILE A 55 -3.20 -9.36 1.19
CA ILE A 55 -3.85 -10.57 1.69
C ILE A 55 -5.31 -10.55 1.23
N GLU A 56 -5.73 -11.64 0.59
CA GLU A 56 -7.11 -11.84 0.10
C GLU A 56 -7.77 -12.99 0.86
N SER A 57 -8.95 -12.73 1.43
CA SER A 57 -9.78 -13.73 2.11
C SER A 57 -11.24 -13.52 1.70
N SER A 58 -12.00 -14.61 1.52
CA SER A 58 -13.36 -14.55 1.00
C SER A 58 -14.35 -13.93 1.97
N ASP A 59 -14.12 -14.06 3.28
CA ASP A 59 -15.14 -13.78 4.30
C ASP A 59 -14.59 -13.17 5.61
N GLY A 60 -13.31 -12.77 5.66
CA GLY A 60 -12.65 -12.31 6.88
C GLY A 60 -11.84 -11.02 6.70
N VAL A 61 -11.82 -10.19 7.73
CA VAL A 61 -10.87 -9.07 7.84
C VAL A 61 -9.56 -9.63 8.40
N LEU A 62 -8.49 -9.53 7.62
CA LEU A 62 -7.15 -9.87 8.10
C LEU A 62 -6.38 -8.58 8.40
N VAL A 63 -6.01 -8.41 9.67
CA VAL A 63 -5.26 -7.25 10.14
C VAL A 63 -3.78 -7.62 10.19
N LEU A 64 -2.97 -6.97 9.35
CA LEU A 64 -1.51 -7.02 9.50
C LEU A 64 -1.09 -5.95 10.52
N ALA A 65 -0.84 -6.36 11.75
CA ALA A 65 -0.36 -5.48 12.80
C ALA A 65 1.16 -5.64 12.95
N MET A 66 1.89 -4.52 12.85
CA MET A 66 3.34 -4.44 13.00
C MET A 66 3.72 -3.61 14.22
N THR A 67 4.76 -4.02 14.93
CA THR A 67 5.38 -3.20 15.98
C THR A 67 6.26 -2.11 15.38
N ARG A 68 6.68 -1.14 16.19
CA ARG A 68 7.68 -0.12 15.78
C ARG A 68 9.04 -0.72 15.41
N ASN A 69 9.30 -1.97 15.82
CA ASN A 69 10.52 -2.71 15.52
C ASN A 69 10.36 -3.66 14.33
N GLU A 70 9.31 -3.48 13.51
CA GLU A 70 9.02 -4.29 12.32
C GLU A 70 8.68 -5.77 12.62
N GLU A 71 8.27 -6.07 13.86
CA GLU A 71 7.83 -7.42 14.22
C GLU A 71 6.33 -7.59 13.93
N ILE A 72 5.94 -8.79 13.52
CA ILE A 72 4.54 -9.12 13.21
C ILE A 72 3.84 -9.59 14.49
N ILE A 73 2.68 -9.00 14.77
CA ILE A 73 1.82 -9.42 15.89
C ILE A 73 0.93 -10.58 15.42
N LEU A 74 1.01 -11.70 16.13
CA LEU A 74 0.18 -12.89 15.92
C LEU A 74 -0.73 -13.15 17.13
N VAL A 75 -1.92 -13.67 16.88
CA VAL A 75 -2.85 -14.11 17.93
C VAL A 75 -2.95 -15.64 17.93
N ARG A 76 -3.06 -16.23 19.12
CA ARG A 76 -3.31 -17.68 19.29
C ARG A 76 -4.77 -17.87 19.72
N GLN A 77 -5.49 -18.72 19.00
CA GLN A 77 -6.86 -19.15 19.33
C GLN A 77 -6.89 -20.67 19.58
N PHE A 78 -7.86 -21.14 20.36
CA PHE A 78 -8.10 -22.55 20.66
C PHE A 78 -9.13 -23.17 19.73
#